data_AF-T1H4U1-F1
#
_entry.id   AF-T1H4U1-F1
#
_cell.length_a   1.000
_cell.length_b   1.000
_cell.length_c   1.000
_cell.angle_alpha   90.00
_cell.angle_beta   90.00
_cell.angle_gamma   90.00
#
_symmetry.space_group_name_H-M   'P 1'
#
loop_
_entity.id
_entity.type
_entity.pdbx_description
1 polymer ?
#
loop_
_entity_poly.entity_id
_entity_poly.type
_entity_poly.pdbx_seq_one_letter_code
_entity_poly.pdbx_strand_id
1 'polypeptide(L)'
;MEEIQGLIQAHDQFKATLGEATKNSTQSSIWYQHQIPGGLENPYTTLSAHDLTRKWTDVRQLVPQRDQTLANELRKQQNNEMLRRQFAEKANSVGPWIERQMDAVTAIGMGLQGSLEEQMHRLREYEQAVYAYKPHIEELEKIHQAVQESMIFENRYTNYTMETLRVGWEQLLTSINRNINEVENQILTRDSKGITQDQLNEFRSSFNHFDKNRLGRLTPEEFKSCLVSLGYSIGKDRQGEMDFQRILAVVDPNSTGYVHFDAFLDFMTRESTDTDTAEQVIDSFRILASDK
;
A
#
# COMPACT_ATOMS: atom_id res chain seq x y z
N MET A 1 29.76 2.53 4.59
CA MET A 1 30.50 2.23 5.83
C MET A 1 31.86 1.61 5.54
N GLU A 2 31.94 0.51 4.79
CA GLU A 2 33.21 -0.14 4.46
C GLU A 2 34.16 0.77 3.66
N GLU A 3 33.64 1.50 2.68
CA GLU A 3 34.44 2.44 1.86
C GLU A 3 35.15 3.52 2.70
N ILE A 4 34.42 4.20 3.61
CA ILE A 4 35.01 5.26 4.44
C ILE A 4 35.99 4.69 5.48
N GLN A 5 35.72 3.48 6.00
CA GLN A 5 36.68 2.77 6.86
C GLN A 5 37.97 2.43 6.11
N GLY A 6 37.87 1.98 4.86
CA GLY A 6 39.03 1.76 3.99
C GLY A 6 39.85 3.03 3.76
N LEU A 7 39.19 4.17 3.51
CA LEU A 7 39.87 5.47 3.35
C LEU A 7 40.58 5.93 4.63
N ILE A 8 39.98 5.70 5.80
CA ILE A 8 40.59 6.01 7.09
C ILE A 8 41.81 5.13 7.32
N GLN A 9 41.70 3.82 7.11
CA GLN A 9 42.82 2.89 7.25
C GLN A 9 43.98 3.24 6.32
N ALA A 10 43.69 3.58 5.06
CA ALA A 10 44.70 4.02 4.10
C ALA A 10 45.40 5.32 4.56
N HIS A 11 44.64 6.25 5.17
CA HIS A 11 45.22 7.48 5.73
C HIS A 11 46.08 7.22 6.97
N ASP A 12 45.68 6.30 7.84
CA ASP A 12 46.46 5.90 9.01
C ASP A 12 47.77 5.20 8.60
N GLN A 13 47.72 4.34 7.57
CA GLN A 13 48.91 3.74 6.97
C GLN A 13 49.84 4.80 6.38
N PHE A 14 49.29 5.80 5.67
CA PHE A 14 50.07 6.95 5.19
C PHE A 14 50.75 7.70 6.35
N LYS A 15 50.01 8.02 7.42
CA LYS A 15 50.57 8.70 8.61
C LYS A 15 51.69 7.90 9.27
N ALA A 16 51.62 6.57 9.29
CA ALA A 16 52.68 5.72 9.83
C ALA A 16 54.02 5.90 9.08
N THR A 17 53.99 6.20 7.78
CA THR A 17 55.19 6.46 6.97
C THR A 17 55.82 7.84 7.21
N LEU A 18 55.09 8.80 7.79
CA LEU A 18 55.57 10.17 8.00
C LEU A 18 56.77 10.24 8.96
N GLY A 19 56.88 9.30 9.89
CA GLY A 19 58.01 9.22 10.82
C GLY A 19 59.33 8.93 10.10
N GLU A 20 59.33 7.95 9.20
CA GLU A 20 60.49 7.63 8.36
C GLU A 20 60.78 8.74 7.34
N ALA A 21 59.75 9.30 6.71
CA ALA A 21 59.89 10.41 5.77
C ALA A 21 60.47 11.68 6.43
N THR A 22 60.14 11.96 7.70
CA THR A 22 60.75 13.05 8.48
C THR A 22 62.24 12.82 8.70
N LYS A 23 62.64 11.58 9.03
CA LYS A 23 64.06 11.24 9.24
C LYS A 23 64.86 11.43 7.94
N ASN A 24 64.31 10.97 6.83
CA ASN A 24 64.95 11.10 5.52
C ASN A 24 65.11 12.57 5.09
N SER A 25 64.10 13.43 5.32
CA SER A 25 64.20 14.86 4.99
C SER A 25 65.26 15.58 5.83
N THR A 26 65.42 15.23 7.11
CA THR A 26 66.51 15.78 7.95
C THR A 26 67.90 15.31 7.56
N GLN A 27 68.04 14.11 6.99
CA GLN A 27 69.34 13.63 6.48
C GLN A 27 69.76 14.36 5.19
N SER A 28 68.81 14.74 4.34
CA SER A 28 69.08 15.53 3.13
C SER A 28 69.62 16.93 3.43
N SER A 29 69.32 17.52 4.59
CA SER A 29 69.86 18.83 5.00
C SER A 29 71.32 18.80 5.47
N ILE A 30 71.91 17.63 5.74
CA ILE A 30 73.33 17.48 6.17
C ILE A 30 74.32 17.90 5.08
N TRP A 31 73.91 17.87 3.80
CA TRP A 31 74.74 18.29 2.66
C TRP A 31 75.21 19.75 2.77
N TYR A 32 74.43 20.63 3.40
CA TYR A 32 74.83 22.03 3.65
C TYR A 32 75.86 22.20 4.77
N GLN A 33 75.98 21.21 5.65
CA GLN A 33 76.83 21.28 6.85
C GLN A 33 78.33 21.10 6.53
N HIS A 34 78.65 20.58 5.34
CA HIS A 34 80.02 20.26 4.93
C HIS A 34 80.68 21.31 3.99
N GLN A 35 80.08 22.50 3.80
CA GLN A 35 80.61 23.68 3.07
C GLN A 35 81.83 23.38 2.15
N ILE A 36 81.59 22.72 1.02
CA ILE A 36 82.62 22.54 -0.02
C ILE A 36 82.62 23.81 -0.90
N PRO A 37 83.75 24.52 -1.05
CA PRO A 37 83.82 25.74 -1.86
C PRO A 37 83.54 25.43 -3.34
N GLY A 38 82.46 26.00 -3.90
CA GLY A 38 82.12 25.94 -5.34
C GLY A 38 80.87 25.14 -5.73
N GLY A 39 80.16 24.51 -4.79
CA GLY A 39 79.00 23.64 -5.09
C GLY A 39 77.64 24.21 -4.70
N LEU A 40 77.31 25.44 -5.11
CA LEU A 40 76.05 26.10 -4.69
C LEU A 40 74.81 25.68 -5.50
N GLU A 41 74.99 25.11 -6.70
CA GLU A 41 73.88 24.59 -7.52
C GLU A 41 74.10 23.10 -7.81
N ASN A 42 73.06 22.30 -7.60
CA ASN A 42 73.09 20.88 -7.91
C ASN A 42 72.72 20.67 -9.39
N PRO A 43 73.66 20.26 -10.26
CA PRO A 43 73.37 20.10 -11.70
C PRO A 43 72.53 18.87 -12.03
N TYR A 44 72.29 17.99 -11.05
CA TYR A 44 71.59 16.72 -11.23
C TYR A 44 70.11 16.78 -10.79
N THR A 45 69.65 17.90 -10.21
CA THR A 45 68.24 18.09 -9.83
C THR A 45 67.82 19.55 -9.91
N THR A 46 66.57 19.78 -10.29
CA THR A 46 65.96 21.12 -10.31
C THR A 46 65.35 21.52 -8.97
N LEU A 47 65.33 20.62 -7.98
CA LEU A 47 64.70 20.86 -6.68
C LEU A 47 65.69 21.47 -5.69
N SER A 48 65.31 22.60 -5.09
CA SER A 48 66.06 23.19 -3.98
C SER A 48 65.64 22.59 -2.63
N ALA A 49 66.51 22.70 -1.62
CA ALA A 49 66.18 22.29 -0.26
C ALA A 49 65.03 23.12 0.36
N HIS A 50 64.90 24.37 -0.07
CA HIS A 50 63.78 25.22 0.31
C HIS A 50 62.45 24.71 -0.30
N ASP A 51 62.46 24.24 -1.55
CA ASP A 51 61.27 23.62 -2.17
C ASP A 51 60.86 22.35 -1.44
N LEU A 52 61.83 21.50 -1.06
CA LEU A 52 61.58 20.29 -0.27
C LEU A 52 60.99 20.62 1.11
N THR A 53 61.54 21.62 1.80
CA THR A 53 61.07 22.07 3.12
C THR A 53 59.66 22.65 3.03
N ARG A 54 59.39 23.46 2.01
CA ARG A 54 58.05 24.03 1.76
C ARG A 54 57.03 22.93 1.52
N LYS A 55 57.28 22.03 0.55
CA LYS A 55 56.37 20.91 0.26
C LYS A 55 56.15 19.99 1.47
N TRP A 56 57.19 19.77 2.27
CA TRP A 56 57.07 18.99 3.51
C TRP A 56 56.19 19.68 4.56
N THR A 57 56.29 21.00 4.66
CA THR A 57 55.41 21.81 5.51
C THR A 57 53.96 21.73 5.04
N ASP A 58 53.72 21.83 3.73
CA ASP A 58 52.38 21.70 3.14
C ASP A 58 51.76 20.34 3.45
N VAL A 59 52.51 19.24 3.30
CA VAL A 59 52.05 17.90 3.67
C VAL A 59 51.67 17.84 5.15
N ARG A 60 52.49 18.39 6.05
CA ARG A 60 52.19 18.43 7.49
C ARG A 60 50.93 19.23 7.82
N GLN A 61 50.61 20.27 7.06
CA GLN A 61 49.39 21.06 7.24
C GLN A 61 48.15 20.35 6.67
N LEU A 62 48.30 19.61 5.57
CA LEU A 62 47.20 18.91 4.91
C LEU A 62 46.75 17.64 5.65
N VAL A 63 47.66 16.95 6.35
CA VAL A 63 47.34 15.74 7.14
C VAL A 63 46.19 15.97 8.14
N PRO A 64 46.26 16.95 9.08
CA PRO A 64 45.16 17.16 10.03
C PRO A 64 43.86 17.64 9.35
N GLN A 65 43.94 18.35 8.21
CA GLN A 65 42.76 18.72 7.43
C GLN A 65 42.09 17.50 6.81
N ARG A 66 42.88 16.53 6.34
CA ARG A 66 42.39 15.25 5.83
C ARG A 66 41.77 14.42 6.94
N ASP A 67 42.38 14.35 8.11
CA ASP A 67 41.80 13.69 9.30
C ASP A 67 40.40 14.26 9.60
N GLN A 68 40.26 15.60 9.66
CA GLN A 68 38.98 16.24 9.92
C GLN A 68 37.93 15.94 8.83
N THR A 69 38.36 15.93 7.56
CA THR A 69 37.49 15.63 6.43
C THR A 69 36.96 14.19 6.51
N LEU A 70 37.84 13.24 6.81
CA LEU A 70 37.47 11.82 6.97
C LEU A 70 36.57 11.60 8.20
N ALA A 71 36.83 12.29 9.31
CA ALA A 71 35.98 12.21 10.49
C ALA A 71 34.56 12.76 10.23
N ASN A 72 34.46 13.89 9.51
CA ASN A 72 33.18 14.47 9.12
C ASN A 72 32.40 13.52 8.19
N GLU A 73 33.07 12.94 7.20
CA GLU A 73 32.45 11.99 6.29
C GLU A 73 32.03 10.69 7.01
N LEU A 74 32.84 10.17 7.93
CA LEU A 74 32.47 9.01 8.75
C LEU A 74 31.18 9.28 9.54
N ARG A 75 31.07 10.45 10.19
CA ARG A 75 29.86 10.83 10.93
C ARG A 75 28.65 10.92 10.00
N LYS A 76 28.82 11.49 8.81
CA LYS A 76 27.76 11.53 7.78
C LYS A 76 27.31 10.12 7.39
N GLN A 77 28.25 9.22 7.11
CA GLN A 77 27.95 7.84 6.74
C GLN A 77 27.26 7.06 7.87
N GLN A 78 27.64 7.29 9.13
CA GLN A 78 26.98 6.73 10.30
C GLN A 78 25.54 7.23 10.44
N ASN A 79 25.30 8.53 10.27
CA ASN A 79 23.95 9.10 10.29
C ASN A 79 23.09 8.53 9.14
N ASN A 80 23.65 8.41 7.94
CA ASN A 80 22.96 7.82 6.80
C ASN A 80 22.56 6.35 7.07
N GLU A 81 23.46 5.58 7.69
CA GLU A 81 23.20 4.20 8.08
C GLU A 81 22.08 4.10 9.14
N MET A 82 22.08 5.02 10.11
CA MET A 82 21.03 5.12 11.13
C MET A 82 19.66 5.41 10.50
N LEU A 83 19.59 6.39 9.58
CA LEU A 83 18.36 6.73 8.86
C LEU A 83 17.83 5.54 8.04
N ARG A 84 18.71 4.81 7.34
CA ARG A 84 18.33 3.60 6.61
C ARG A 84 17.66 2.57 7.53
N ARG A 85 18.25 2.31 8.69
CA ARG A 85 17.71 1.34 9.66
C ARG A 85 16.38 1.80 10.24
N GLN A 86 16.28 3.07 10.64
CA GLN A 86 15.03 3.62 11.19
C GLN A 86 13.88 3.57 10.18
N PHE A 87 14.13 3.98 8.94
CA PHE A 87 13.13 3.89 7.88
C PHE A 87 12.69 2.44 7.68
N ALA A 88 13.65 1.51 7.58
CA ALA A 88 13.35 0.11 7.32
C ALA A 88 12.59 -0.56 8.46
N GLU A 89 12.96 -0.30 9.71
CA GLU A 89 12.27 -0.83 10.89
C GLU A 89 10.79 -0.42 10.89
N LYS A 90 10.52 0.87 10.67
CA LYS A 90 9.16 1.40 10.59
C LYS A 90 8.42 0.87 9.36
N ALA A 91 9.03 0.92 8.18
CA ALA A 91 8.45 0.42 6.94
C ALA A 91 8.08 -1.07 7.02
N ASN A 92 8.95 -1.91 7.59
CA ASN A 92 8.71 -3.34 7.78
C ASN A 92 7.63 -3.66 8.81
N SER A 93 7.24 -2.69 9.66
CA SER A 93 6.07 -2.82 10.54
C SER A 93 4.78 -2.34 9.86
N VAL A 94 4.87 -1.24 9.11
CA VAL A 94 3.73 -0.56 8.47
C VAL A 94 3.24 -1.35 7.26
N GLY A 95 4.14 -1.81 6.37
CA GLY A 95 3.78 -2.50 5.14
C GLY A 95 2.91 -3.74 5.37
N PRO A 96 3.37 -4.73 6.17
CA PRO A 96 2.58 -5.91 6.49
C PRO A 96 1.31 -5.61 7.30
N TRP A 97 1.27 -4.47 8.02
CA TRP A 97 0.04 -4.04 8.67
C TRP A 97 -0.99 -3.60 7.63
N ILE A 98 -0.61 -2.76 6.66
CA ILE A 98 -1.49 -2.30 5.57
C ILE A 98 -2.02 -3.50 4.77
N GLU A 99 -1.16 -4.43 4.38
CA GLU A 99 -1.54 -5.63 3.63
C GLU A 99 -2.61 -6.45 4.37
N ARG A 100 -2.40 -6.72 5.67
CA ARG A 100 -3.37 -7.46 6.49
C ARG A 100 -4.72 -6.74 6.63
N GLN A 101 -4.71 -5.41 6.80
CA GLN A 101 -5.96 -4.65 6.88
C GLN A 101 -6.69 -4.69 5.52
N MET A 102 -5.96 -4.56 4.42
CA MET A 102 -6.53 -4.58 3.08
C MET A 102 -7.17 -5.93 2.75
N ASP A 103 -6.51 -7.04 3.10
CA ASP A 103 -7.06 -8.39 2.94
C ASP A 103 -8.32 -8.58 3.76
N ALA A 104 -8.34 -8.10 5.01
CA ALA A 104 -9.50 -8.21 5.90
C ALA A 104 -10.71 -7.39 5.40
N VAL A 105 -10.48 -6.16 4.95
CA VAL A 105 -11.53 -5.30 4.37
C VAL A 105 -12.08 -5.92 3.08
N THR A 106 -11.20 -6.47 2.24
CA THR A 106 -11.59 -7.17 1.01
C THR A 106 -12.44 -8.41 1.32
N ALA A 107 -12.09 -9.18 2.34
CA ALA A 107 -12.86 -10.34 2.77
C ALA A 107 -14.27 -9.97 3.26
N ILE A 108 -14.43 -8.83 3.93
CA ILE A 108 -15.76 -8.30 4.32
C ILE A 108 -16.56 -7.89 3.09
N GLY A 109 -15.95 -7.18 2.14
CA GLY A 109 -16.60 -6.77 0.89
C GLY A 109 -17.14 -7.92 0.04
N MET A 110 -16.56 -9.12 0.16
CA MET A 110 -17.06 -10.33 -0.50
C MET A 110 -18.34 -10.91 0.15
N GLY A 111 -18.76 -10.39 1.30
CA GLY A 111 -20.03 -10.77 1.94
C GLY A 111 -20.07 -12.23 2.43
N LEU A 112 -18.93 -12.87 2.61
CA LEU A 112 -18.86 -14.31 2.90
C LEU A 112 -19.30 -14.67 4.34
N GLN A 113 -19.32 -13.71 5.28
CA GLN A 113 -19.61 -13.98 6.69
C GLN A 113 -20.22 -12.79 7.45
N GLY A 114 -21.29 -13.08 8.21
CA GLY A 114 -21.90 -12.17 9.20
C GLY A 114 -23.08 -11.34 8.69
N SER A 115 -23.81 -10.73 9.61
CA SER A 115 -24.92 -9.82 9.27
C SER A 115 -24.42 -8.52 8.63
N LEU A 116 -25.30 -7.75 7.96
CA LEU A 116 -24.92 -6.45 7.40
C LEU A 116 -24.48 -5.49 8.52
N GLU A 117 -25.12 -5.58 9.69
CA GLU A 117 -24.76 -4.82 10.89
C GLU A 117 -23.38 -5.21 11.43
N GLU A 118 -23.07 -6.51 11.46
CA GLU A 118 -21.75 -7.00 11.88
C GLU A 118 -20.65 -6.59 10.89
N GLN A 119 -20.96 -6.62 9.59
CA GLN A 119 -20.05 -6.13 8.55
C GLN A 119 -19.78 -4.63 8.71
N MET A 120 -20.84 -3.83 8.91
CA MET A 120 -20.74 -2.40 9.15
C MET A 120 -19.91 -2.11 10.41
N HIS A 121 -20.19 -2.79 11.52
CA HIS A 121 -19.46 -2.62 12.76
C HIS A 121 -17.96 -2.90 12.58
N ARG A 122 -17.61 -4.02 11.95
CA ARG A 122 -16.21 -4.37 11.67
C ARG A 122 -15.53 -3.34 10.75
N LEU A 123 -16.20 -2.85 9.72
CA LEU A 123 -15.65 -1.82 8.84
C LEU A 123 -15.38 -0.51 9.59
N ARG A 124 -16.26 -0.12 10.52
CA ARG A 124 -16.05 1.04 11.41
C ARG A 124 -14.91 0.82 12.40
N GLU A 125 -14.72 -0.39 12.90
CA GLU A 125 -13.53 -0.74 13.71
C GLU A 125 -12.24 -0.60 12.90
N TYR A 126 -12.23 -1.07 11.64
CA TYR A 126 -11.09 -0.89 10.74
C TYR A 126 -10.82 0.57 10.40
N GLU A 127 -11.87 1.37 10.16
CA GLU A 127 -11.77 2.82 9.97
C GLU A 127 -11.10 3.49 11.19
N GLN A 128 -11.54 3.14 12.40
CA GLN A 128 -10.95 3.66 13.64
C GLN A 128 -9.50 3.19 13.83
N ALA A 129 -9.20 1.93 13.51
CA ALA A 129 -7.84 1.40 13.58
C ALA A 129 -6.89 2.14 12.63
N VAL A 130 -7.33 2.43 11.41
CA VAL A 130 -6.58 3.23 10.43
C VAL A 130 -6.36 4.65 10.94
N TYR A 131 -7.38 5.29 11.52
CA TYR A 131 -7.23 6.62 12.12
C TYR A 131 -6.21 6.61 13.27
N ALA A 132 -6.26 5.60 14.15
CA ALA A 132 -5.33 5.45 15.26
C ALA A 132 -3.89 5.13 14.80
N TYR A 133 -3.74 4.46 13.64
CA TYR A 133 -2.44 4.08 13.12
C TYR A 133 -1.76 5.21 12.31
N LYS A 134 -2.53 6.20 11.84
CA LYS A 134 -2.06 7.37 11.07
C LYS A 134 -0.75 8.02 11.59
N PRO A 135 -0.53 8.23 12.90
CA PRO A 135 0.72 8.81 13.39
C PRO A 135 1.98 8.03 13.00
N HIS A 136 1.89 6.71 12.81
CA HIS A 136 3.02 5.88 12.36
C HIS A 136 3.41 6.18 10.90
N ILE A 137 2.42 6.46 10.05
CA ILE A 137 2.65 6.91 8.67
C ILE A 137 3.29 8.29 8.65
N GLU A 138 2.82 9.22 9.49
CA GLU A 138 3.39 10.57 9.59
C GLU A 138 4.82 10.56 10.13
N GLU A 139 5.14 9.67 11.08
CA GLU A 139 6.51 9.46 11.55
C GLU A 139 7.41 8.91 10.42
N LEU A 140 6.92 7.92 9.68
CA LEU A 140 7.66 7.34 8.55
C LEU A 140 7.93 8.38 7.45
N GLU A 141 6.97 9.26 7.18
CA GLU A 141 7.09 10.38 6.24
C GLU A 141 8.19 11.36 6.67
N LYS A 142 8.28 11.70 7.96
CA LYS A 142 9.36 12.55 8.50
C LYS A 142 10.73 11.88 8.34
N ILE A 143 10.83 10.58 8.61
CA ILE A 143 12.07 9.83 8.43
C ILE A 143 12.45 9.80 6.94
N HIS A 144 11.47 9.59 6.05
CA HIS A 144 11.68 9.61 4.60
C HIS A 144 12.22 10.96 4.11
N GLN A 145 11.67 12.07 4.63
CA GLN A 145 12.18 13.41 4.31
C GLN A 145 13.67 13.54 4.69
N ALA A 146 14.07 13.10 5.88
CA ALA A 146 15.47 13.13 6.30
C ALA A 146 16.38 12.24 5.44
N VAL A 147 15.87 11.08 4.98
CA VAL A 147 16.55 10.18 4.04
C VAL A 147 16.79 10.88 2.68
N GLN A 148 15.78 11.60 2.16
CA GLN A 148 15.89 12.36 0.92
C GLN A 148 16.84 13.54 1.03
N GLU A 149 16.75 14.33 2.11
CA GLU A 149 17.65 15.45 2.39
C GLU A 149 19.12 15.00 2.54
N SER A 150 19.32 13.76 3.00
CA SER A 150 20.63 13.11 3.08
C SER A 150 21.09 12.46 1.77
N MET A 151 20.30 12.59 0.68
CA MET A 151 20.54 12.02 -0.66
C MET A 151 20.73 10.50 -0.63
N ILE A 152 19.94 9.79 0.19
CA ILE A 152 19.97 8.34 0.30
C ILE A 152 18.84 7.76 -0.56
N PHE A 153 19.20 7.07 -1.64
CA PHE A 153 18.21 6.50 -2.58
C PHE A 153 17.93 5.01 -2.36
N GLU A 154 18.87 4.30 -1.74
CA GLU A 154 18.78 2.86 -1.55
C GLU A 154 18.78 2.49 -0.08
N ASN A 155 17.92 1.52 0.26
CA ASN A 155 17.84 0.95 1.58
C ASN A 155 17.83 -0.58 1.52
N ARG A 156 18.96 -1.18 1.90
CA ARG A 156 19.13 -2.64 1.91
C ARG A 156 18.36 -3.38 3.01
N TYR A 157 17.73 -2.65 3.93
CA TYR A 157 17.05 -3.23 5.10
C TYR A 157 15.55 -3.42 4.90
N THR A 158 14.98 -2.94 3.78
CA THR A 158 13.57 -3.09 3.47
C THR A 158 13.36 -3.11 1.97
N ASN A 159 12.34 -3.85 1.51
CA ASN A 159 11.88 -3.80 0.13
C ASN A 159 10.76 -2.77 -0.06
N TYR A 160 10.24 -2.20 1.03
CA TYR A 160 9.21 -1.17 0.96
C TYR A 160 9.84 0.18 0.64
N THR A 161 9.28 0.86 -0.35
CA THR A 161 9.56 2.27 -0.62
C THR A 161 8.44 3.13 -0.03
N MET A 162 8.74 4.38 0.29
CA MET A 162 7.69 5.29 0.80
C MET A 162 6.52 5.39 -0.18
N GLU A 163 6.79 5.37 -1.48
CA GLU A 163 5.76 5.38 -2.53
C GLU A 163 4.83 4.17 -2.45
N THR A 164 5.39 2.95 -2.34
CA THR A 164 4.57 1.73 -2.22
C THR A 164 3.68 1.75 -0.97
N LEU A 165 4.18 2.32 0.14
CA LEU A 165 3.43 2.43 1.39
C LEU A 165 2.33 3.50 1.31
N ARG A 166 2.59 4.64 0.68
CA ARG A 166 1.56 5.68 0.45
C ARG A 166 0.42 5.14 -0.40
N VAL A 167 0.74 4.52 -1.53
CA VAL A 167 -0.27 3.92 -2.41
C VAL A 167 -1.09 2.87 -1.67
N GLY A 168 -0.43 1.95 -0.94
CA GLY A 168 -1.13 0.95 -0.14
C GLY A 168 -2.06 1.56 0.92
N TRP A 169 -1.61 2.62 1.60
CA TRP A 169 -2.39 3.33 2.61
C TRP A 169 -3.62 4.04 2.01
N GLU A 170 -3.45 4.74 0.89
CA GLU A 170 -4.56 5.42 0.20
C GLU A 170 -5.57 4.43 -0.38
N GLN A 171 -5.09 3.31 -0.92
CA GLN A 171 -5.95 2.21 -1.38
C GLN A 171 -6.75 1.60 -0.23
N LEU A 172 -6.14 1.41 0.94
CA LEU A 172 -6.83 0.93 2.13
C LEU A 172 -7.94 1.89 2.57
N LEU A 173 -7.65 3.19 2.68
CA LEU A 173 -8.64 4.21 3.03
C LEU A 173 -9.81 4.23 2.04
N THR A 174 -9.50 4.20 0.75
CA THR A 174 -10.51 4.19 -0.32
C THR A 174 -11.36 2.93 -0.26
N SER A 175 -10.73 1.78 -0.02
CA SER A 175 -11.41 0.49 0.11
C SER A 175 -12.36 0.46 1.31
N ILE A 176 -11.93 0.94 2.47
CA ILE A 176 -12.79 1.01 3.67
C ILE A 176 -14.01 1.90 3.40
N ASN A 177 -13.80 3.12 2.90
CA ASN A 177 -14.91 4.05 2.60
C ASN A 177 -15.89 3.48 1.57
N ARG A 178 -15.37 2.83 0.52
CA ARG A 178 -16.20 2.18 -0.50
C ARG A 178 -17.03 1.05 0.10
N ASN A 179 -16.42 0.15 0.89
CA ASN A 179 -17.12 -0.96 1.50
C ASN A 179 -18.16 -0.49 2.54
N ILE A 180 -17.85 0.57 3.32
CA ILE A 180 -18.82 1.19 4.24
C ILE A 180 -20.04 1.67 3.45
N ASN A 181 -19.84 2.48 2.41
CA ASN A 181 -20.93 2.99 1.59
C ASN A 181 -21.73 1.86 0.93
N GLU A 182 -21.06 0.81 0.45
CA GLU A 182 -21.72 -0.36 -0.15
C GLU A 182 -22.59 -1.12 0.86
N VAL A 183 -22.13 -1.32 2.10
CA VAL A 183 -22.91 -1.98 3.15
C VAL A 183 -24.04 -1.07 3.65
N GLU A 184 -23.79 0.23 3.82
CA GLU A 184 -24.82 1.23 4.17
C GLU A 184 -25.97 1.23 3.16
N ASN A 185 -25.65 1.26 1.86
CA ASN A 185 -26.66 1.18 0.80
C ASN A 185 -27.45 -0.15 0.85
N GLN A 186 -26.80 -1.27 1.16
CA GLN A 186 -27.49 -2.56 1.29
C GLN A 186 -28.47 -2.57 2.46
N ILE A 187 -28.08 -2.00 3.60
CA ILE A 187 -28.96 -1.87 4.78
C ILE A 187 -30.16 -0.99 4.42
N LEU A 188 -29.95 0.16 3.79
CA LEU A 188 -31.03 1.04 3.34
C LEU A 188 -31.99 0.36 2.37
N THR A 189 -31.47 -0.40 1.40
CA THR A 189 -32.30 -1.14 0.45
C THR A 189 -33.09 -2.24 1.15
N ARG A 190 -32.48 -3.01 2.05
CA ARG A 190 -33.17 -4.03 2.86
C ARG A 190 -34.33 -3.41 3.64
N ASP A 191 -34.05 -2.34 4.37
CA ASP A 191 -34.99 -1.72 5.30
C ASP A 191 -36.13 -1.00 4.55
N SER A 192 -35.82 -0.36 3.41
CA SER A 192 -36.84 0.30 2.56
C SER A 192 -37.77 -0.67 1.85
N LYS A 193 -37.28 -1.87 1.52
CA LYS A 193 -38.07 -2.94 0.89
C LYS A 193 -38.76 -3.88 1.87
N GLY A 194 -38.45 -3.75 3.17
CA GLY A 194 -39.08 -4.56 4.22
C GLY A 194 -38.76 -6.05 4.13
N ILE A 195 -37.61 -6.41 3.55
CA ILE A 195 -37.19 -7.80 3.37
C ILE A 195 -36.17 -8.22 4.43
N THR A 196 -36.11 -9.53 4.69
CA THR A 196 -35.09 -10.09 5.58
C THR A 196 -33.71 -10.08 4.94
N GLN A 197 -32.66 -10.16 5.77
CA GLN A 197 -31.29 -10.24 5.26
C GLN A 197 -31.06 -11.50 4.41
N ASP A 198 -31.63 -12.63 4.82
CA ASP A 198 -31.49 -13.89 4.08
C ASP A 198 -32.12 -13.81 2.69
N GLN A 199 -33.30 -13.18 2.56
CA GLN A 199 -33.92 -12.91 1.26
C GLN A 199 -33.06 -11.99 0.39
N LEU A 200 -32.53 -10.89 0.96
CA LEU A 200 -31.64 -10.00 0.21
C LEU A 200 -30.37 -10.73 -0.26
N ASN A 201 -29.77 -11.56 0.61
CA ASN A 201 -28.61 -12.38 0.29
C ASN A 201 -28.92 -13.41 -0.79
N GLU A 202 -30.09 -14.06 -0.75
CA GLU A 202 -30.53 -15.03 -1.76
C GLU A 202 -30.74 -14.37 -3.12
N PHE A 203 -31.45 -13.24 -3.16
CA PHE A 203 -31.66 -12.46 -4.39
C PHE A 203 -30.34 -12.01 -4.98
N ARG A 204 -29.40 -11.54 -4.16
CA ARG A 204 -28.09 -11.07 -4.61
C ARG A 204 -27.17 -12.22 -5.05
N SER A 205 -27.16 -13.33 -4.32
CA SER A 205 -26.39 -14.52 -4.67
C SER A 205 -26.86 -15.08 -6.02
N SER A 206 -28.17 -15.19 -6.21
CA SER A 206 -28.76 -15.60 -7.48
C SER A 206 -28.42 -14.61 -8.60
N PHE A 207 -28.60 -13.30 -8.38
CA PHE A 207 -28.24 -12.29 -9.37
C PHE A 207 -26.76 -12.37 -9.79
N ASN A 208 -25.84 -12.46 -8.82
CA ASN A 208 -24.40 -12.56 -9.07
C ASN A 208 -23.99 -13.89 -9.72
N HIS A 209 -24.74 -14.97 -9.48
CA HIS A 209 -24.51 -16.26 -10.15
C HIS A 209 -24.77 -16.15 -11.66
N PHE A 210 -25.79 -15.39 -12.06
CA PHE A 210 -26.16 -15.20 -13.47
C PHE A 210 -25.46 -14.01 -14.13
N ASP A 211 -24.96 -13.02 -13.38
CA ASP A 211 -24.11 -11.93 -13.89
C ASP A 211 -22.67 -12.41 -14.10
N LYS A 212 -22.47 -13.24 -15.13
CA LYS A 212 -21.17 -13.85 -15.46
C LYS A 212 -20.07 -12.83 -15.69
N ASN A 213 -20.44 -11.64 -16.15
CA ASN A 213 -19.51 -10.57 -16.49
C ASN A 213 -19.29 -9.58 -15.32
N ARG A 214 -19.99 -9.75 -14.19
CA ARG A 214 -19.99 -8.83 -13.03
C ARG A 214 -20.19 -7.37 -13.43
N LEU A 215 -21.08 -7.16 -14.39
CA LEU A 215 -21.37 -5.87 -14.97
C LEU A 215 -22.43 -5.10 -14.19
N GLY A 216 -23.00 -5.71 -13.13
CA GLY A 216 -24.08 -5.17 -12.33
C GLY A 216 -25.41 -5.15 -13.08
N ARG A 217 -25.54 -5.97 -14.12
CA ARG A 217 -26.71 -6.00 -15.01
C ARG A 217 -26.86 -7.38 -15.66
N LEU A 218 -28.10 -7.83 -15.80
CA LEU A 218 -28.44 -9.08 -16.46
C LEU A 218 -29.03 -8.81 -17.83
N THR A 219 -28.65 -9.61 -18.82
CA THR A 219 -29.38 -9.71 -20.09
C THR A 219 -30.75 -10.38 -19.85
N PRO A 220 -31.73 -10.22 -20.76
CA PRO A 220 -33.05 -10.84 -20.59
C PRO A 220 -32.97 -12.37 -20.45
N GLU A 221 -32.03 -13.01 -21.13
CA GLU A 221 -31.81 -14.46 -21.01
C GLU A 221 -31.25 -14.87 -19.64
N GLU A 222 -30.30 -14.10 -19.11
CA GLU A 222 -29.74 -14.32 -17.77
C GLU A 222 -30.78 -14.03 -16.67
N PHE A 223 -31.58 -12.97 -16.84
CA PHE A 223 -32.67 -12.62 -15.96
C PHE A 223 -33.76 -13.70 -15.93
N LYS A 224 -34.15 -14.24 -17.09
CA LYS A 224 -35.08 -15.38 -17.20
C LYS A 224 -34.56 -16.59 -16.43
N SER A 225 -33.27 -16.89 -16.58
CA SER A 225 -32.62 -18.01 -15.89
C SER A 225 -32.55 -17.78 -14.37
N CYS A 226 -32.30 -16.53 -13.94
CA CYS A 226 -32.30 -16.13 -12.53
C CYS A 226 -33.68 -16.33 -11.89
N LEU A 227 -34.75 -15.87 -12.54
CA LEU A 227 -36.12 -16.06 -12.08
C LEU A 227 -36.46 -17.55 -11.90
N VAL A 228 -36.12 -18.38 -12.88
CA VAL A 228 -36.35 -19.84 -12.79
C VAL A 228 -35.56 -20.46 -11.63
N SER A 229 -34.33 -20.01 -11.38
CA SER A 229 -33.51 -20.49 -10.26
C SER A 229 -34.08 -20.11 -8.89
N LEU A 230 -34.81 -19.00 -8.80
CA LEU A 230 -35.50 -18.55 -7.59
C LEU A 230 -36.89 -19.17 -7.43
N GLY A 231 -37.28 -20.09 -8.32
CA GLY A 231 -38.56 -20.80 -8.26
C GLY A 231 -39.69 -20.17 -9.07
N TYR A 232 -39.43 -19.08 -9.80
CA TYR A 232 -40.43 -18.50 -10.71
C TYR A 232 -40.65 -19.41 -11.92
N SER A 233 -41.86 -19.97 -12.02
CA SER A 233 -42.21 -20.96 -13.03
C SER A 233 -42.55 -20.30 -14.36
N ILE A 234 -41.55 -19.96 -15.16
CA ILE A 234 -41.76 -19.50 -16.54
C ILE A 234 -41.89 -20.72 -17.45
N GLY A 235 -43.12 -21.01 -17.88
CA GLY A 235 -43.40 -22.09 -18.83
C GLY A 235 -42.60 -21.94 -20.13
N LYS A 236 -42.16 -23.07 -20.71
CA LYS A 236 -41.52 -23.09 -22.05
C LYS A 236 -42.54 -22.98 -23.20
N ASP A 237 -43.81 -22.85 -22.85
CA ASP A 237 -44.92 -22.70 -23.78
C ASP A 237 -45.11 -21.22 -24.18
N ARG A 238 -45.98 -20.99 -25.16
CA ARG A 238 -46.27 -19.64 -25.65
C ARG A 238 -46.80 -18.71 -24.54
N GLN A 239 -47.44 -19.27 -23.52
CA GLN A 239 -47.96 -18.53 -22.38
C GLN A 239 -46.83 -18.03 -21.46
N GLY A 240 -45.87 -18.89 -21.07
CA GLY A 240 -44.75 -18.46 -20.24
C GLY A 240 -43.85 -17.41 -20.91
N GLU A 241 -43.71 -17.44 -22.24
CA GLU A 241 -43.00 -16.38 -22.95
C GLU A 241 -43.74 -15.03 -22.92
N MET A 242 -45.07 -15.04 -23.01
CA MET A 242 -45.89 -13.83 -22.86
C MET A 242 -45.84 -13.28 -21.43
N ASP A 243 -45.78 -14.15 -20.43
CA ASP A 243 -45.64 -13.77 -19.03
C ASP A 243 -44.27 -13.15 -18.77
N PHE A 244 -43.21 -13.76 -19.30
CA PHE A 244 -41.86 -13.21 -19.23
C PHE A 244 -41.73 -11.84 -19.91
N GLN A 245 -42.33 -11.65 -21.09
CA GLN A 245 -42.31 -10.33 -21.74
C GLN A 245 -43.06 -9.26 -20.93
N ARG A 246 -44.15 -9.63 -20.24
CA ARG A 246 -44.83 -8.70 -19.33
C ARG A 246 -43.95 -8.34 -18.14
N ILE A 247 -43.27 -9.30 -17.54
CA ILE A 247 -42.32 -9.06 -16.44
C ILE A 247 -41.19 -8.15 -16.93
N LEU A 248 -40.63 -8.44 -18.10
CA LEU A 248 -39.55 -7.66 -18.70
C LEU A 248 -39.98 -6.19 -18.95
N ALA A 249 -41.21 -5.97 -19.39
CA ALA A 249 -41.75 -4.61 -19.57
C ALA A 249 -41.91 -3.84 -18.25
N VAL A 250 -42.06 -4.54 -17.12
CA VAL A 250 -42.11 -3.91 -15.79
C VAL A 250 -40.72 -3.57 -15.27
N VAL A 251 -39.73 -4.46 -15.48
CA VAL A 251 -38.36 -4.26 -14.97
C VAL A 251 -37.45 -3.44 -15.88
N ASP A 252 -37.75 -3.39 -17.19
CA ASP A 252 -37.03 -2.60 -18.20
C ASP A 252 -38.03 -1.78 -19.04
N PRO A 253 -38.73 -0.79 -18.46
CA PRO A 253 -39.71 0.02 -19.18
C PRO A 253 -39.08 0.87 -20.30
N ASN A 254 -37.78 1.16 -20.19
CA ASN A 254 -37.03 1.91 -21.18
C ASN A 254 -36.49 1.03 -22.34
N SER A 255 -36.72 -0.29 -22.30
CA SER A 255 -36.21 -1.25 -23.29
C SER A 255 -34.71 -1.09 -23.53
N THR A 256 -33.96 -0.87 -22.46
CA THR A 256 -32.49 -0.76 -22.49
C THR A 256 -31.82 -2.08 -22.85
N GLY A 257 -32.54 -3.20 -22.70
CA GLY A 257 -32.06 -4.55 -22.94
C GLY A 257 -31.25 -5.12 -21.77
N TYR A 258 -31.26 -4.44 -20.62
CA TYR A 258 -30.55 -4.87 -19.41
C TYR A 258 -31.41 -4.64 -18.17
N VAL A 259 -31.40 -5.60 -17.26
CA VAL A 259 -32.08 -5.50 -15.95
C VAL A 259 -31.05 -5.24 -14.87
N HIS A 260 -31.19 -4.10 -14.19
CA HIS A 260 -30.37 -3.74 -13.03
C HIS A 260 -30.83 -4.45 -11.76
N PHE A 261 -29.93 -4.61 -10.79
CA PHE A 261 -30.24 -5.27 -9.52
C PHE A 261 -31.42 -4.63 -8.79
N ASP A 262 -31.50 -3.29 -8.76
CA ASP A 262 -32.59 -2.57 -8.11
C ASP A 262 -33.95 -2.88 -8.75
N ALA A 263 -34.03 -2.91 -10.08
CA ALA A 263 -35.28 -3.24 -10.79
C ALA A 263 -35.70 -4.70 -10.58
N PHE A 264 -34.72 -5.62 -10.54
CA PHE A 264 -34.96 -7.02 -10.20
C PHE A 264 -35.46 -7.15 -8.75
N LEU A 265 -34.83 -6.46 -7.80
CA LEU A 265 -35.21 -6.50 -6.40
C LEU A 265 -36.62 -5.91 -6.19
N ASP A 266 -36.94 -4.80 -6.85
CA ASP A 266 -38.26 -4.19 -6.84
C ASP A 266 -39.35 -5.16 -7.32
N PHE A 267 -39.05 -5.94 -8.36
CA PHE A 267 -39.95 -6.96 -8.86
C PHE A 267 -40.12 -8.11 -7.86
N MET A 268 -39.01 -8.69 -7.38
CA MET A 268 -39.03 -9.83 -6.45
C MET A 268 -39.74 -9.48 -5.13
N THR A 269 -39.48 -8.29 -4.60
CA THR A 269 -40.09 -7.80 -3.37
C THR A 269 -41.60 -7.62 -3.54
N ARG A 270 -42.05 -7.01 -4.64
CA ARG A 270 -43.48 -6.81 -4.92
C ARG A 270 -44.26 -8.11 -5.06
N GLU A 271 -43.72 -9.08 -5.80
CA GLU A 271 -44.40 -10.36 -5.99
C GLU A 271 -44.43 -11.19 -4.70
N SER A 272 -43.37 -11.15 -3.88
CA SER A 272 -43.35 -11.84 -2.58
C SER A 272 -44.35 -11.25 -1.58
N THR A 273 -44.58 -9.93 -1.60
CA THR A 273 -45.60 -9.31 -0.74
C THR A 273 -47.04 -9.66 -1.15
N ASP A 274 -47.28 -9.94 -2.42
CA ASP A 274 -48.62 -10.29 -2.94
C ASP A 274 -48.99 -11.77 -2.69
N THR A 275 -48.03 -12.64 -2.34
CA THR A 275 -48.26 -14.08 -2.10
C THR A 275 -48.38 -14.47 -0.62
N ASP A 276 -47.82 -13.68 0.31
CA ASP A 276 -47.70 -14.03 1.75
C ASP A 276 -48.50 -13.11 2.69
N THR A 277 -49.66 -12.57 2.28
CA THR A 277 -50.52 -11.95 3.30
C THR A 277 -51.06 -13.05 4.21
N ALA A 278 -50.73 -12.98 5.50
CA ALA A 278 -51.23 -13.91 6.51
C ALA A 278 -52.77 -14.05 6.45
N GLU A 279 -53.45 -13.00 6.01
CA GLU A 279 -54.89 -12.98 5.73
C GLU A 279 -55.30 -13.97 4.62
N GLN A 280 -54.59 -14.03 3.49
CA GLN A 280 -54.86 -14.97 2.39
C GLN A 280 -54.56 -16.42 2.79
N VAL A 281 -53.52 -16.65 3.59
CA VAL A 281 -53.21 -17.98 4.13
C VAL A 281 -54.30 -18.41 5.12
N ILE A 282 -54.74 -17.53 6.02
CA ILE A 282 -55.82 -17.81 6.97
C ILE A 282 -57.15 -18.04 6.24
N ASP A 283 -57.48 -17.25 5.21
CA ASP A 283 -58.72 -17.42 4.44
C ASP A 283 -58.70 -18.70 3.61
N SER A 284 -57.57 -19.07 3.01
CA SER A 284 -57.44 -20.35 2.30
C SER A 284 -57.58 -21.55 3.26
N PHE A 285 -57.02 -21.48 4.47
CA PHE A 285 -57.27 -22.48 5.52
C PHE A 285 -58.74 -22.48 6.01
N ARG A 286 -59.39 -21.31 6.12
CA ARG A 286 -60.80 -21.19 6.52
C ARG A 286 -61.76 -21.79 5.49
N ILE A 287 -61.46 -21.60 4.20
CA ILE A 287 -62.24 -22.18 3.09
C ILE A 287 -62.07 -23.71 3.08
N LEU A 288 -60.84 -24.21 3.24
CA LEU A 288 -60.56 -25.65 3.33
C LEU A 288 -61.17 -26.30 4.59
N ALA A 289 -61.26 -25.58 5.71
CA ALA A 289 -61.85 -26.07 6.94
C ALA A 289 -63.39 -25.98 6.97
N SER A 290 -64.00 -25.14 6.11
CA SER A 290 -65.47 -25.06 5.96
C SER A 290 -66.07 -26.22 5.15
N ASP A 291 -65.25 -27.03 4.47
CA ASP A 291 -65.68 -28.20 3.70
C ASP A 291 -65.56 -29.52 4.51
N LYS A 292 -65.56 -29.43 5.85
CA LYS A 292 -65.68 -30.54 6.80
C LYS A 292 -66.56 -30.21 8.00
#